data_AF-A0A538BXE3-F1
#
_entry.id   AF-A0A538BXE3-F1
#
_cell.length_a   1.000
_cell.length_b   1.000
_cell.length_c   1.000
_cell.angle_alpha   90.00
_cell.angle_beta   90.00
_cell.angle_gamma   90.00
#
_symmetry.space_group_name_H-M   'P 1'
#
loop_
_entity.id
_entity.type
_entity.pdbx_description
1 polymer ?
#
loop_
_entity_poly.entity_id
_entity_poly.type
_entity_poly.pdbx_seq_one_letter_code
_entity_poly.pdbx_strand_id
1 'polypeptide(L)'
;MEQLAALARGPILVLCTSRPELLEARPEWPGTRLRLAPLGDADALRLLAEARLDAASERRVLEAAGGVPLFVEELLALLVEEGLSLEEFTIPPTIDALLAERLDRLESRQRTLLENGAVEGSLFHLGALLALAAEVADRAPTALAELERRELVRSAPPSFTDELAYRFRHVLFRDAAYRALPKKARADLHEVYAGWLEDKAGARATEFEELLGYHFEQAYRYRAELGLADDRLAVRAGRLLASAGRRALGRSDMAAAESLLTRAAELLPDDDPERIERLLGLSVALRELGEFDRAARINAEAIERAEATGLEGVAGRGRLNGAFLRLYTDPAGTDELVAIALEALPVFERLGDDTGLAQALWFIALSDWNRCRVGQAEALLDRALAHAERSDDRHWRDQIVAMRGLSTVSGPTPAEEGLRRCDELLADMRGARSVEALLTSYSAVAEAMLGRFDAAREKAVRGGAILEDLGRRVTAVAVNYFAARVELLADEPARAEEI
;
A
#
# COMPACT_ATOMS: atom_id res chain seq x y z
N MET A 1 -6.23 -11.78 -2.72
CA MET A 1 -6.70 -13.14 -3.08
C MET A 1 -7.67 -13.64 -2.02
N GLU A 2 -7.34 -13.52 -0.73
CA GLU A 2 -8.30 -13.75 0.37
C GLU A 2 -9.58 -12.90 0.28
N GLN A 3 -9.47 -11.63 -0.13
CA GLN A 3 -10.64 -10.76 -0.39
C GLN A 3 -11.61 -11.31 -1.46
N LEU A 4 -11.08 -11.97 -2.50
CA LEU A 4 -11.90 -12.56 -3.58
C LEU A 4 -12.65 -13.80 -3.07
N ALA A 5 -12.01 -14.60 -2.21
CA ALA A 5 -12.62 -15.74 -1.55
C ALA A 5 -13.75 -15.33 -0.59
N ALA A 6 -13.54 -14.28 0.20
CA ALA A 6 -14.52 -13.80 1.19
C ALA A 6 -15.78 -13.15 0.57
N LEU A 7 -15.68 -12.58 -0.64
CA LEU A 7 -16.79 -11.93 -1.33
C LEU A 7 -17.57 -12.87 -2.26
N ALA A 8 -17.06 -14.07 -2.51
CA ALA A 8 -17.68 -15.00 -3.43
C ALA A 8 -18.91 -15.67 -2.82
N ARG A 9 -20.07 -15.46 -3.45
CA ARG A 9 -21.35 -16.11 -3.07
C ARG A 9 -21.55 -17.47 -3.77
N GLY A 10 -20.48 -18.09 -4.26
CA GLY A 10 -20.48 -19.35 -5.01
C GLY A 10 -19.05 -19.90 -5.21
N PRO A 11 -18.90 -21.10 -5.79
CA PRO A 11 -17.58 -21.69 -6.00
C PRO A 11 -16.76 -20.85 -6.99
N ILE A 12 -15.59 -20.41 -6.55
CA ILE A 12 -14.64 -19.64 -7.36
C ILE A 12 -13.31 -20.38 -7.48
N LEU A 13 -12.70 -20.32 -8.67
CA LEU A 13 -11.31 -20.69 -8.90
C LEU A 13 -10.54 -19.42 -9.19
N VAL A 14 -9.50 -19.13 -8.41
CA VAL A 14 -8.64 -17.97 -8.65
C VAL A 14 -7.28 -18.43 -9.15
N LEU A 15 -6.92 -17.95 -10.32
CA LEU A 15 -5.61 -18.17 -10.94
C LEU A 15 -4.79 -16.88 -10.81
N CYS A 16 -3.61 -16.98 -10.23
CA CYS A 16 -2.67 -15.86 -10.10
C CYS A 16 -1.37 -16.18 -10.82
N THR A 17 -0.77 -15.17 -11.45
CA THR A 17 0.59 -15.24 -11.98
C THR A 17 1.50 -14.43 -11.08
N SER A 18 2.68 -14.95 -10.78
CA SER A 18 3.71 -14.26 -10.00
C SER A 18 5.09 -14.72 -10.43
N ARG A 19 6.11 -13.91 -10.14
CA ARG A 19 7.50 -14.35 -10.24
C ARG A 19 7.90 -15.13 -8.98
N PRO A 20 8.95 -15.98 -9.02
CA PRO A 20 9.34 -16.85 -7.90
C PRO A 20 9.58 -16.11 -6.57
N GLU A 21 9.99 -14.84 -6.64
CA GLU A 21 10.32 -13.99 -5.49
C GLU A 21 9.12 -13.81 -4.54
N LEU A 22 7.88 -13.90 -5.05
CA LEU A 22 6.69 -13.88 -4.19
C LEU A 22 6.70 -15.05 -3.21
N LEU A 23 7.08 -16.24 -3.67
CA LEU A 23 7.11 -17.46 -2.87
C LEU A 23 8.35 -17.53 -1.98
N GLU A 24 9.45 -16.90 -2.38
CA GLU A 24 10.63 -16.73 -1.53
C GLU A 24 10.31 -15.80 -0.35
N ALA A 25 9.61 -14.69 -0.61
CA ALA A 25 9.16 -13.76 0.42
C ALA A 25 8.00 -14.31 1.26
N ARG A 26 7.16 -15.18 0.69
CA ARG A 26 5.97 -15.77 1.34
C ARG A 26 5.85 -17.28 1.05
N PRO A 27 6.63 -18.13 1.74
CA PRO A 27 6.65 -19.57 1.52
C PRO A 27 5.30 -20.26 1.74
N GLU A 28 4.49 -19.70 2.65
CA GLU A 28 3.16 -20.21 3.03
C GLU A 28 2.03 -19.76 2.08
N TRP A 29 2.34 -19.17 0.92
CA TRP A 29 1.31 -18.72 -0.01
C TRP A 29 0.39 -19.88 -0.42
N PRO A 30 -0.94 -19.76 -0.22
CA PRO A 30 -1.88 -20.88 -0.36
C PRO A 30 -2.17 -21.20 -1.84
N GLY A 31 -2.53 -22.46 -2.09
CA GLY A 31 -2.99 -22.96 -3.39
C GLY A 31 -2.00 -23.85 -4.14
N THR A 32 -2.50 -24.49 -5.21
CA THR A 32 -1.69 -25.36 -6.08
C THR A 32 -0.72 -24.53 -6.91
N ARG A 33 0.55 -24.90 -6.88
CA ARG A 33 1.63 -24.18 -7.56
C ARG A 33 1.94 -24.85 -8.89
N LEU A 34 1.80 -24.12 -9.98
CA LEU A 34 2.23 -24.54 -11.31
C LEU A 34 3.42 -23.68 -11.73
N ARG A 35 4.64 -24.24 -11.65
CA ARG A 35 5.82 -23.57 -12.19
C ARG A 35 5.82 -23.75 -13.70
N LEU A 36 5.68 -22.64 -14.43
CA LEU A 36 5.82 -22.64 -15.88
C LEU A 36 7.30 -22.76 -16.23
N ALA A 37 7.70 -23.93 -16.74
CA ALA A 37 9.00 -24.12 -17.35
C ALA A 37 9.01 -23.51 -18.77
N PRO A 38 10.19 -23.17 -19.32
CA PRO A 38 10.30 -22.89 -20.74
C PRO A 38 9.70 -24.03 -21.57
N LEU A 39 9.17 -23.71 -22.73
CA LEU A 39 8.65 -24.70 -23.67
C LEU A 39 9.76 -25.66 -24.08
N GLY A 40 9.41 -26.95 -24.17
CA GLY A 40 10.28 -27.91 -24.85
C GLY A 40 10.31 -27.65 -26.36
N ASP A 41 11.37 -28.10 -27.03
CA ASP A 41 11.62 -27.86 -28.44
C ASP A 41 10.40 -28.19 -29.33
N ALA A 42 9.70 -29.29 -29.04
CA ALA A 42 8.53 -29.71 -29.82
C ALA A 42 7.36 -28.71 -29.73
N ASP A 43 7.14 -28.09 -28.56
CA ASP A 43 6.06 -27.12 -28.38
C ASP A 43 6.48 -25.74 -28.91
N ALA A 44 7.74 -25.36 -28.74
CA ALA A 44 8.28 -24.14 -29.34
C ALA A 44 8.29 -24.21 -30.88
N LEU A 45 8.56 -25.38 -31.47
CA LEU A 45 8.41 -25.61 -32.91
C LEU A 45 6.97 -25.41 -33.41
N ARG A 46 5.97 -25.72 -32.59
CA ARG A 46 4.56 -25.46 -32.97
C ARG A 46 4.27 -23.97 -33.10
N LEU A 47 4.94 -23.11 -32.32
CA LEU A 47 4.83 -21.65 -32.47
C LEU A 47 5.46 -21.16 -33.79
N LEU A 48 6.45 -21.88 -34.30
CA LEU A 48 7.12 -21.57 -35.57
C LEU A 48 6.38 -22.11 -36.81
N ALA A 49 5.40 -23.00 -36.62
CA ALA A 49 4.77 -23.74 -37.73
C ALA A 49 4.11 -22.82 -38.78
N GLU A 50 3.57 -21.68 -38.35
CA GLU A 50 2.93 -20.72 -39.26
C GLU A 50 3.95 -19.89 -40.06
N ALA A 51 5.18 -19.74 -39.54
CA ALA A 51 6.25 -18.97 -40.18
C ALA A 51 6.94 -19.71 -41.34
N ARG A 52 6.71 -21.04 -41.49
CA ARG A 52 7.23 -21.88 -42.58
C ARG A 52 8.75 -21.74 -42.79
N LEU A 53 9.50 -21.76 -41.70
CA LEU A 53 10.96 -21.65 -41.71
C LEU A 53 11.63 -22.96 -42.16
N ASP A 54 12.88 -22.88 -42.60
CA ASP A 54 13.69 -24.08 -42.83
C ASP A 54 14.26 -24.63 -41.51
N ALA A 55 14.70 -25.89 -41.52
CA ALA A 55 15.14 -26.58 -40.30
C ALA A 55 16.37 -25.92 -39.63
N ALA A 56 17.21 -25.22 -40.40
CA ALA A 56 18.36 -24.50 -39.88
C ALA A 56 17.93 -23.24 -39.12
N SER A 57 16.98 -22.48 -39.67
CA SER A 57 16.41 -21.30 -39.04
C SER A 57 15.59 -21.65 -37.80
N GLU A 58 14.77 -22.71 -37.86
CA GLU A 58 14.04 -23.21 -36.68
C GLU A 58 14.99 -23.49 -35.52
N ARG A 59 16.09 -24.22 -35.76
CA ARG A 59 17.07 -24.54 -34.73
C ARG A 59 17.70 -23.28 -34.13
N ARG A 60 18.08 -22.31 -34.97
CA ARG A 60 18.66 -21.04 -34.51
C ARG A 60 17.69 -20.27 -33.61
N VAL A 61 16.40 -20.23 -33.96
CA VAL A 61 15.38 -19.57 -33.14
C VAL A 61 15.18 -20.30 -31.82
N LEU A 62 15.09 -21.62 -31.82
CA LEU A 62 14.94 -22.41 -30.59
C LEU A 62 16.11 -22.23 -29.63
N GLU A 63 17.35 -22.29 -30.17
CA GLU A 63 18.58 -22.09 -29.40
C GLU A 63 18.62 -20.70 -28.76
N ALA A 64 18.23 -19.65 -29.50
CA ALA A 64 18.21 -18.28 -28.98
C ALA A 64 17.06 -18.01 -28.00
N ALA A 65 15.87 -18.56 -28.27
CA ALA A 65 14.69 -18.34 -27.45
C ALA A 65 14.76 -19.08 -26.10
N GLY A 66 15.50 -20.19 -26.03
CA GLY A 66 15.61 -21.00 -24.81
C GLY A 66 14.25 -21.45 -24.26
N GLY A 67 13.27 -21.69 -25.14
CA GLY A 67 11.90 -22.07 -24.79
C GLY A 67 11.03 -20.93 -24.26
N VAL A 68 11.45 -19.67 -24.35
CA VAL A 68 10.63 -18.51 -23.95
C VAL A 68 9.63 -18.18 -25.08
N PRO A 69 8.31 -18.36 -24.88
CA PRO A 69 7.32 -18.17 -25.96
C PRO A 69 7.34 -16.74 -26.53
N LEU A 70 7.39 -15.74 -25.64
CA LEU A 70 7.44 -14.34 -26.04
C LEU A 70 8.65 -14.04 -26.94
N PHE A 71 9.81 -14.65 -26.68
CA PHE A 71 10.98 -14.43 -27.53
C PHE A 71 10.71 -14.91 -28.97
N VAL A 72 10.10 -16.09 -29.11
CA VAL A 72 9.76 -16.66 -30.42
C VAL A 72 8.78 -15.76 -31.16
N GLU A 73 7.69 -15.37 -30.49
CA GLU A 73 6.67 -14.49 -31.06
C GLU A 73 7.25 -13.14 -31.50
N GLU A 74 8.02 -12.47 -30.62
CA GLU A 74 8.55 -11.15 -30.92
C GLU A 74 9.65 -11.16 -31.99
N LEU A 75 10.41 -12.26 -32.11
CA LEU A 75 11.39 -12.43 -33.18
C LEU A 75 10.70 -12.63 -34.52
N LEU A 76 9.69 -13.49 -34.58
CA LEU A 76 8.91 -13.71 -35.80
C LEU A 76 8.21 -12.42 -36.24
N ALA A 77 7.56 -11.72 -35.32
CA ALA A 77 6.90 -10.45 -35.61
C ALA A 77 7.90 -9.41 -36.13
N LEU A 78 9.10 -9.31 -35.55
CA LEU A 78 10.15 -8.42 -36.04
C LEU A 78 10.58 -8.74 -37.48
N LEU A 79 10.79 -10.02 -37.79
CA LEU A 79 11.21 -10.46 -39.13
C LEU A 79 10.13 -10.14 -40.17
N VAL A 80 8.86 -10.38 -39.84
CA VAL A 80 7.72 -10.09 -40.72
C VAL A 80 7.56 -8.58 -40.92
N GLU A 81 7.65 -7.79 -39.85
CA GLU A 81 7.53 -6.31 -39.91
C GLU A 81 8.58 -5.68 -40.81
N GLU A 82 9.82 -6.16 -40.73
CA GLU A 82 10.97 -5.59 -41.42
C GLU A 82 11.25 -6.29 -42.76
N GLY A 83 10.50 -7.34 -43.10
CA GLY A 83 10.70 -8.14 -44.31
C GLY A 83 12.06 -8.86 -44.35
N LEU A 84 12.59 -9.23 -43.19
CA LEU A 84 13.92 -9.82 -43.04
C LEU A 84 13.87 -11.36 -43.09
N SER A 85 14.91 -11.95 -43.69
CA SER A 85 15.17 -13.39 -43.56
C SER A 85 16.00 -13.66 -42.30
N LEU A 86 15.73 -14.79 -41.63
CA LEU A 86 16.56 -15.27 -40.51
C LEU A 86 18.01 -15.52 -40.92
N GLU A 87 18.26 -15.83 -42.19
CA GLU A 87 19.61 -16.06 -42.75
C GLU A 87 20.47 -14.80 -42.67
N GLU A 88 19.86 -13.63 -42.85
CA GLU A 88 20.53 -12.32 -42.89
C GLU A 88 20.44 -11.58 -41.54
N PHE A 89 19.55 -12.01 -40.65
CA PHE A 89 19.32 -11.41 -39.34
C PHE A 89 20.15 -12.09 -38.24
N THR A 90 20.86 -11.29 -37.47
CA THR A 90 21.56 -11.76 -36.26
C THR A 90 20.58 -11.78 -35.10
N ILE A 91 20.20 -12.97 -34.65
CA ILE A 91 19.24 -13.14 -33.55
C ILE A 91 19.85 -12.61 -32.24
N PRO A 92 19.20 -11.65 -31.55
CA PRO A 92 19.68 -11.16 -30.27
C PRO A 92 19.74 -12.28 -29.22
N PRO A 93 20.72 -12.26 -28.29
CA PRO A 93 20.93 -13.37 -27.36
C PRO A 93 19.92 -13.41 -26.20
N THR A 94 19.11 -12.36 -26.01
CA THR A 94 18.17 -12.24 -24.89
C THR A 94 16.90 -11.53 -25.31
N ILE A 95 15.80 -11.78 -24.59
CA ILE A 95 14.54 -11.06 -24.80
C ILE A 95 14.72 -9.55 -24.63
N ASP A 96 15.55 -9.11 -23.68
CA ASP A 96 15.84 -7.69 -23.47
C ASP A 96 16.52 -7.07 -24.70
N ALA A 97 17.48 -7.77 -25.31
CA ALA A 97 18.15 -7.30 -26.52
C ALA A 97 17.21 -7.31 -27.74
N LEU A 98 16.33 -8.29 -27.84
CA LEU A 98 15.31 -8.35 -28.89
C LEU A 98 14.31 -7.20 -28.77
N LEU A 99 13.81 -6.93 -27.57
CA LEU A 99 12.89 -5.82 -27.33
C LEU A 99 13.57 -4.47 -27.60
N ALA A 100 14.84 -4.30 -27.22
CA ALA A 100 15.61 -3.11 -27.54
C ALA A 100 15.78 -2.91 -29.06
N GLU A 101 16.15 -3.96 -29.79
CA GLU A 101 16.28 -3.94 -31.26
C GLU A 101 14.95 -3.55 -31.93
N ARG A 102 13.82 -4.05 -31.42
CA ARG A 102 12.49 -3.65 -31.91
C ARG A 102 12.21 -2.18 -31.68
N LEU A 103 12.54 -1.65 -30.51
CA LEU A 103 12.38 -0.23 -30.21
C LEU A 103 13.32 0.66 -31.03
N ASP A 104 14.53 0.18 -31.32
CA ASP A 104 15.53 0.91 -32.13
C ASP A 104 15.14 1.05 -33.60
N ARG A 105 14.29 0.15 -34.11
CA ARG A 105 13.74 0.19 -35.47
C ARG A 105 12.50 1.06 -35.63
N LEU A 106 11.93 1.54 -34.53
CA LEU A 106 10.79 2.45 -34.59
C LEU A 106 11.22 3.80 -35.15
N GLU A 107 10.29 4.45 -35.86
CA GLU A 107 10.48 5.85 -36.22
C GLU A 107 10.61 6.68 -34.94
N SER A 108 11.41 7.75 -34.98
CA SER A 108 11.68 8.61 -33.82
C SER A 108 10.40 9.03 -33.08
N ARG A 109 9.31 9.33 -33.80
CA ARG A 109 8.03 9.73 -33.20
C ARG A 109 7.35 8.58 -32.44
N GLN A 110 7.32 7.39 -33.03
CA GLN A 110 6.75 6.19 -32.41
C GLN A 110 7.51 5.84 -31.13
N ARG A 111 8.84 5.89 -31.20
CA ARG A 111 9.72 5.67 -30.05
C ARG A 111 9.43 6.68 -28.93
N THR A 112 9.38 7.98 -29.24
CA THR A 112 9.07 9.02 -28.24
C THR A 112 7.72 8.78 -27.56
N LEU A 113 6.68 8.36 -28.30
CA LEU A 113 5.38 8.06 -27.68
C LEU A 113 5.43 6.86 -26.73
N LEU A 114 6.16 5.79 -27.09
CA LEU A 114 6.33 4.64 -26.18
C LEU A 114 7.17 5.00 -24.96
N GLU A 115 8.26 5.73 -25.14
CA GLU A 115 9.12 6.17 -24.04
C GLU A 115 8.33 7.05 -23.05
N ASN A 116 7.56 8.02 -23.56
CA ASN A 116 6.70 8.88 -22.76
C ASN A 116 5.58 8.08 -22.05
N GLY A 117 4.90 7.18 -22.77
CA GLY A 117 3.86 6.33 -22.19
C GLY A 117 4.40 5.39 -21.12
N ALA A 118 5.67 4.97 -21.25
CA ALA A 118 6.31 4.11 -20.26
C ALA A 118 6.57 4.82 -18.93
N VAL A 119 6.69 6.15 -18.92
CA VAL A 119 6.80 6.97 -17.69
C VAL A 119 5.50 6.96 -16.90
N GLU A 120 4.36 7.07 -17.59
CA GLU A 120 3.03 6.96 -16.97
C GLU A 120 2.76 5.53 -16.44
N GLY A 121 3.06 4.51 -17.24
CA GLY A 121 3.02 3.12 -16.78
C GLY A 121 2.52 2.14 -17.84
N SER A 122 1.88 1.06 -17.37
CA SER A 122 1.36 0.01 -18.27
C SER A 122 0.15 0.47 -19.09
N LEU A 123 -0.63 1.39 -18.54
CA LEU A 123 -1.72 2.13 -19.19
C LEU A 123 -1.26 3.58 -19.33
N PHE A 124 -1.51 4.22 -20.46
CA PHE A 124 -1.17 5.63 -20.68
C PHE A 124 -2.22 6.36 -21.51
N HIS A 125 -2.31 7.68 -21.33
CA HIS A 125 -3.34 8.53 -21.94
C HIS A 125 -2.76 9.40 -23.06
N LEU A 126 -3.55 9.62 -24.12
CA LEU A 126 -3.14 10.47 -25.23
C LEU A 126 -2.85 11.90 -24.75
N GLY A 127 -3.70 12.49 -23.91
CA GLY A 127 -3.48 13.83 -23.36
C GLY A 127 -2.16 13.95 -22.60
N ALA A 128 -1.75 12.91 -21.85
CA ALA A 128 -0.46 12.87 -21.16
C ALA A 128 0.70 12.87 -22.15
N LEU A 129 0.63 12.04 -23.21
CA LEU A 129 1.63 12.00 -24.26
C LEU A 129 1.80 13.34 -24.98
N LEU A 130 0.69 14.04 -25.24
CA LEU A 130 0.69 15.35 -25.89
C LEU A 130 1.32 16.44 -25.01
N ALA A 131 1.16 16.34 -23.69
CA ALA A 131 1.85 17.22 -22.74
C ALA A 131 3.36 16.91 -22.67
N LEU A 132 3.75 15.65 -22.82
CA LEU A 132 5.13 15.17 -22.77
C LEU A 132 5.92 15.37 -24.07
N ALA A 133 5.24 15.50 -25.21
CA ALA A 133 5.86 15.73 -26.52
C ALA A 133 4.94 16.54 -27.45
N ALA A 134 4.90 17.86 -27.26
CA ALA A 134 4.09 18.77 -28.06
C ALA A 134 4.46 18.73 -29.55
N GLU A 135 5.71 18.40 -29.87
CA GLU A 135 6.25 18.31 -31.23
C GLU A 135 5.75 17.10 -32.04
N VAL A 136 5.17 16.09 -31.39
CA VAL A 136 4.59 14.92 -32.08
C VAL A 136 3.05 14.95 -32.09
N ALA A 137 2.44 16.01 -31.58
CA ALA A 137 1.00 16.09 -31.33
C ALA A 137 0.14 15.93 -32.58
N ASP A 138 0.58 16.50 -33.71
CA ASP A 138 -0.14 16.50 -34.98
C ASP A 138 -0.22 15.10 -35.64
N ARG A 139 0.70 14.20 -35.28
CA ARG A 139 0.80 12.84 -35.84
C ARG A 139 0.61 11.73 -34.81
N ALA A 140 0.37 12.06 -33.55
CA ALA A 140 0.20 11.09 -32.48
C ALA A 140 -0.86 10.00 -32.81
N PRO A 141 -2.05 10.31 -33.35
CA PRO A 141 -3.03 9.28 -33.70
C PRO A 141 -2.52 8.30 -34.76
N THR A 142 -1.81 8.78 -35.79
CA THR A 142 -1.23 7.91 -36.82
C THR A 142 -0.11 7.05 -36.23
N ALA A 143 0.78 7.63 -35.44
CA ALA A 143 1.86 6.88 -34.81
C ALA A 143 1.34 5.81 -33.83
N LEU A 144 0.27 6.09 -33.08
CA LEU A 144 -0.37 5.12 -32.19
C LEU A 144 -1.05 3.99 -32.96
N ALA A 145 -1.75 4.29 -34.07
CA ALA A 145 -2.30 3.26 -34.94
C ALA A 145 -1.22 2.33 -35.50
N GLU A 146 -0.06 2.88 -35.88
CA GLU A 146 1.10 2.10 -36.31
C GLU A 146 1.69 1.23 -35.20
N LEU A 147 1.78 1.75 -33.98
CA LEU A 147 2.21 0.99 -32.80
C LEU A 147 1.22 -0.14 -32.45
N GLU A 148 -0.08 0.05 -32.67
CA GLU A 148 -1.09 -1.00 -32.56
C GLU A 148 -0.94 -2.06 -33.66
N ARG A 149 -0.66 -1.66 -34.91
CA ARG A 149 -0.41 -2.61 -36.02
C ARG A 149 0.86 -3.44 -35.79
N ARG A 150 1.89 -2.86 -35.17
CA ARG A 150 3.11 -3.55 -34.71
C ARG A 150 2.91 -4.32 -33.40
N GLU A 151 1.69 -4.38 -32.89
CA GLU A 151 1.32 -5.10 -31.67
C GLU A 151 2.05 -4.64 -30.39
N LEU A 152 2.66 -3.46 -30.38
CA LEU A 152 3.40 -2.95 -29.20
C LEU A 152 2.44 -2.40 -28.14
N VAL A 153 1.33 -1.84 -28.59
CA VAL A 153 0.28 -1.26 -27.74
C VAL A 153 -1.09 -1.70 -28.22
N ARG A 154 -2.11 -1.49 -27.40
CA ARG A 154 -3.52 -1.68 -27.74
C ARG A 154 -4.38 -0.64 -27.06
N SER A 155 -5.48 -0.26 -27.70
CA SER A 155 -6.52 0.57 -27.10
C SER A 155 -7.06 -0.05 -25.81
N ALA A 156 -7.34 0.78 -24.82
CA ALA A 156 -7.82 0.37 -23.50
C ALA A 156 -8.92 1.30 -22.99
N PRO A 157 -9.80 0.83 -22.09
CA PRO A 157 -10.75 1.71 -21.40
C PRO A 157 -9.98 2.80 -20.64
N PRO A 158 -10.32 4.09 -20.84
CA PRO A 158 -9.59 5.18 -20.21
C PRO A 158 -9.96 5.33 -18.73
N SER A 159 -9.02 5.82 -17.93
CA SER A 159 -9.27 6.18 -16.52
C SER A 159 -9.90 7.57 -16.38
N PHE A 160 -9.72 8.43 -17.39
CA PHE A 160 -10.35 9.74 -17.51
C PHE A 160 -11.34 9.74 -18.68
N THR A 161 -12.58 10.14 -18.44
CA THR A 161 -13.68 10.00 -19.42
C THR A 161 -13.51 10.83 -20.69
N ASP A 162 -12.69 11.89 -20.64
CA ASP A 162 -12.36 12.80 -21.75
C ASP A 162 -11.07 12.39 -22.49
N GLU A 163 -10.46 11.25 -22.15
CA GLU A 163 -9.18 10.82 -22.71
C GLU A 163 -9.29 9.53 -23.53
N LEU A 164 -8.39 9.40 -24.51
CA LEU A 164 -8.09 8.12 -25.13
C LEU A 164 -6.97 7.44 -24.35
N ALA A 165 -7.09 6.13 -24.13
CA ALA A 165 -6.08 5.38 -23.41
C ALA A 165 -5.60 4.16 -24.19
N TYR A 166 -4.33 3.85 -23.98
CA TYR A 166 -3.64 2.74 -24.58
C TYR A 166 -2.90 1.96 -23.50
N ARG A 167 -2.62 0.69 -23.78
CA ARG A 167 -1.90 -0.21 -22.89
C ARG A 167 -0.81 -0.90 -23.68
N PHE A 168 0.38 -1.02 -23.10
CA PHE A 168 1.42 -1.88 -23.66
C PHE A 168 0.91 -3.31 -23.74
N ARG A 169 1.12 -3.98 -24.88
CA ARG A 169 0.70 -5.38 -25.04
C ARG A 169 1.38 -6.29 -24.02
N HIS A 170 2.65 -6.00 -23.72
CA HIS A 170 3.43 -6.68 -22.71
C HIS A 170 4.19 -5.69 -21.82
N VAL A 171 4.26 -5.97 -20.51
CA VAL A 171 4.97 -5.10 -19.54
C VAL A 171 6.46 -4.93 -19.88
N LEU A 172 7.07 -5.94 -20.52
CA LEU A 172 8.47 -5.88 -20.93
C LEU A 172 8.73 -4.82 -22.01
N PHE A 173 7.75 -4.50 -22.88
CA PHE A 173 7.90 -3.37 -23.81
C PHE A 173 7.94 -2.04 -23.07
N ARG A 174 7.05 -1.86 -22.08
CA ARG A 174 7.07 -0.71 -21.19
C ARG A 174 8.42 -0.59 -20.49
N ASP A 175 8.93 -1.69 -19.95
CA ASP A 175 10.20 -1.69 -19.21
C ASP A 175 11.41 -1.46 -20.11
N ALA A 176 11.40 -1.98 -21.35
CA ALA A 176 12.43 -1.72 -22.34
C ALA A 176 12.41 -0.23 -22.76
N ALA A 177 11.24 0.34 -23.06
CA ALA A 177 11.09 1.75 -23.41
C ALA A 177 11.50 2.68 -22.26
N TYR A 178 11.07 2.40 -21.03
CA TYR A 178 11.49 3.17 -19.86
C TYR A 178 13.00 3.06 -19.61
N ARG A 179 13.59 1.88 -19.78
CA ARG A 179 15.04 1.67 -19.63
C ARG A 179 15.87 2.41 -20.67
N ALA A 180 15.36 2.54 -21.91
CA ALA A 180 16.03 3.27 -22.98
C ALA A 180 16.18 4.78 -22.69
N LEU A 181 15.30 5.37 -21.88
CA LEU A 181 15.38 6.78 -21.50
C LEU A 181 16.62 7.09 -20.64
N PRO A 182 17.44 8.10 -21.01
CA PRO A 182 18.46 8.65 -20.13
C PRO A 182 17.87 9.21 -18.83
N LYS A 183 18.65 9.21 -17.73
CA LYS A 183 18.19 9.71 -16.42
C LYS A 183 17.60 11.11 -16.47
N LYS A 184 18.22 12.02 -17.25
CA LYS A 184 17.72 13.39 -17.41
C LYS A 184 16.33 13.41 -18.03
N ALA A 185 16.12 12.65 -19.11
CA ALA A 185 14.82 12.54 -19.76
C ALA A 185 13.76 11.93 -18.83
N ARG A 186 14.11 10.90 -18.05
CA ARG A 186 13.19 10.36 -17.04
C ARG A 186 12.81 11.40 -15.99
N ALA A 187 13.76 12.22 -15.53
CA ALA A 187 13.47 13.25 -14.56
C ALA A 187 12.46 14.27 -15.10
N ASP A 188 12.71 14.78 -16.31
CA ASP A 188 11.86 15.79 -16.94
C ASP A 188 10.47 15.23 -17.26
N LEU A 189 10.38 14.01 -17.80
CA LEU A 189 9.11 13.37 -18.12
C LEU A 189 8.28 13.06 -16.87
N HIS A 190 8.90 12.64 -15.77
CA HIS A 190 8.17 12.40 -14.52
C HIS A 190 7.57 13.70 -13.96
N GLU A 191 8.31 14.80 -14.00
CA GLU A 191 7.80 16.11 -13.55
C GLU A 191 6.66 16.61 -14.44
N VAL A 192 6.82 16.52 -15.76
CA VAL A 192 5.78 16.94 -16.72
C VAL A 192 4.52 16.08 -16.58
N TYR A 193 4.66 14.77 -16.43
CA TYR A 193 3.52 13.87 -16.24
C TYR A 193 2.78 14.19 -14.93
N ALA A 194 3.51 14.42 -13.84
CA ALA A 194 2.91 14.78 -12.56
C ALA A 194 2.13 16.11 -12.66
N GLY A 195 2.69 17.11 -13.36
CA GLY A 195 1.98 18.37 -13.63
C GLY A 195 0.69 18.18 -14.44
N TRP A 196 0.75 17.40 -15.52
CA TRP A 196 -0.43 17.06 -16.31
C TRP A 196 -1.50 16.34 -15.50
N LEU A 197 -1.11 15.37 -14.68
CA LEU A 197 -2.03 14.59 -13.84
C LEU A 197 -2.70 15.48 -12.79
N GLU A 198 -1.96 16.40 -12.19
CA GLU A 198 -2.49 17.36 -11.22
C GLU A 198 -3.55 18.26 -11.86
N ASP A 199 -3.23 18.84 -13.02
CA ASP A 199 -4.15 19.69 -13.78
C ASP A 199 -5.42 18.93 -14.20
N LYS A 200 -5.27 17.69 -14.68
CA LYS A 200 -6.38 16.84 -15.11
C LYS A 200 -7.25 16.37 -13.95
N ALA A 201 -6.65 16.03 -12.82
CA ALA A 201 -7.39 15.63 -11.65
C ALA A 201 -8.18 16.81 -11.05
N GLY A 202 -7.63 18.03 -11.13
CA GLY A 202 -8.28 19.25 -10.64
C GLY A 202 -8.73 19.10 -9.19
N ALA A 203 -10.03 19.25 -8.93
CA ALA A 203 -10.61 19.10 -7.59
C ALA A 203 -10.42 17.68 -6.98
N ARG A 204 -10.12 16.67 -7.80
CA ARG A 204 -9.86 15.28 -7.39
C ARG A 204 -8.37 14.98 -7.19
N ALA A 205 -7.47 15.97 -7.25
CA ALA A 205 -6.03 15.75 -7.10
C ALA A 205 -5.66 15.00 -5.80
N THR A 206 -6.46 15.16 -4.75
CA THR A 206 -6.32 14.43 -3.47
C THR A 206 -6.38 12.90 -3.62
N GLU A 207 -7.13 12.39 -4.61
CA GLU A 207 -7.20 10.95 -4.94
C GLU A 207 -5.89 10.43 -5.56
N PHE A 208 -5.09 11.31 -6.15
CA PHE A 208 -3.87 10.97 -6.90
C PHE A 208 -2.57 11.37 -6.19
N GLU A 209 -2.62 11.92 -4.97
CA GLU A 209 -1.40 12.44 -4.29
C GLU A 209 -0.30 11.40 -4.12
N GLU A 210 -0.65 10.13 -3.92
CA GLU A 210 0.35 9.06 -3.86
C GLU A 210 1.12 8.93 -5.19
N LEU A 211 0.38 8.93 -6.31
CA LEU A 211 0.95 8.83 -7.65
C LEU A 211 1.72 10.11 -8.03
N LEU A 212 1.16 11.29 -7.71
CA LEU A 212 1.83 12.58 -7.90
C LEU A 212 3.14 12.64 -7.09
N GLY A 213 3.08 12.26 -5.81
CA GLY A 213 4.23 12.21 -4.92
C GLY A 213 5.31 11.25 -5.43
N TYR A 214 4.90 10.08 -5.95
CA TYR A 214 5.82 9.14 -6.60
C TYR A 214 6.53 9.78 -7.81
N HIS A 215 5.80 10.40 -8.73
CA HIS A 215 6.42 10.97 -9.93
C HIS A 215 7.33 12.17 -9.60
N PHE A 216 6.91 13.07 -8.71
CA PHE A 216 7.79 14.16 -8.28
C PHE A 216 9.03 13.65 -7.52
N GLU A 217 8.91 12.59 -6.71
CA GLU A 217 10.07 11.94 -6.07
C GLU A 217 11.03 11.35 -7.11
N GLN A 218 10.53 10.61 -8.11
CA GLN A 218 11.39 10.06 -9.16
C GLN A 218 12.12 11.16 -9.93
N ALA A 219 11.41 12.25 -10.26
CA ALA A 219 12.01 13.42 -10.89
C ALA A 219 13.14 14.02 -10.04
N TYR A 220 12.89 14.19 -8.73
CA TYR A 220 13.91 14.67 -7.79
C TYR A 220 15.11 13.72 -7.69
N ARG A 221 14.88 12.42 -7.50
CA ARG A 221 15.96 11.43 -7.32
C ARG A 221 16.88 11.37 -8.53
N TYR A 222 16.33 11.33 -9.74
CA TYR A 222 17.15 11.36 -10.96
C TYR A 222 17.93 12.67 -11.11
N ARG A 223 17.34 13.82 -10.74
CA ARG A 223 18.04 15.11 -10.74
C ARG A 223 19.17 15.14 -9.73
N ALA A 224 18.95 14.64 -8.52
CA ALA A 224 19.96 14.56 -7.47
C ALA A 224 21.14 13.69 -7.91
N GLU A 225 20.89 12.52 -8.52
CA GLU A 225 21.94 11.66 -9.09
C GLU A 225 22.78 12.32 -10.20
N LEU A 226 22.21 13.32 -10.89
CA LEU A 226 22.88 14.10 -11.92
C LEU A 226 23.57 15.37 -11.38
N GLY A 227 23.52 15.61 -10.06
CA GLY A 227 24.05 16.82 -9.43
C GLY A 227 23.19 18.07 -9.69
N LEU A 228 21.92 17.89 -10.04
CA LEU A 228 20.94 18.93 -10.37
C LEU A 228 19.78 18.96 -9.36
N ALA A 229 20.05 18.61 -8.10
CA ALA A 229 19.04 18.53 -7.04
C ALA A 229 18.22 19.83 -6.93
N ASP A 230 16.90 19.66 -6.78
CA ASP A 230 15.96 20.76 -6.58
C ASP A 230 15.16 20.49 -5.30
N ASP A 231 15.50 21.21 -4.23
CA ASP A 231 14.85 21.08 -2.92
C ASP A 231 13.35 21.38 -2.98
N ARG A 232 12.90 22.24 -3.92
CA ARG A 232 11.48 22.55 -4.08
C ARG A 232 10.71 21.33 -4.56
N LEU A 233 11.32 20.56 -5.46
CA LEU A 233 10.75 19.33 -5.99
C LEU A 233 10.72 18.23 -4.92
N ALA A 234 11.79 18.12 -4.12
CA ALA A 234 11.84 17.22 -2.97
C ALA A 234 10.73 17.52 -1.97
N VAL A 235 10.61 18.79 -1.55
CA VAL A 235 9.57 19.23 -0.60
C VAL A 235 8.18 18.95 -1.17
N ARG A 236 7.93 19.27 -2.44
CA ARG A 236 6.62 19.02 -3.08
C ARG A 236 6.26 17.53 -3.07
N ALA A 237 7.19 16.66 -3.48
CA ALA A 237 7.00 15.21 -3.43
C ALA A 237 6.75 14.73 -1.99
N GLY A 238 7.57 15.21 -1.04
CA GLY A 238 7.47 14.89 0.38
C GLY A 238 6.10 15.19 0.98
N ARG A 239 5.52 16.37 0.69
CA ARG A 239 4.18 16.75 1.20
C ARG A 239 3.06 15.87 0.63
N LEU A 240 3.12 15.56 -0.66
CA LEU A 240 2.13 14.68 -1.30
C LEU A 240 2.18 13.26 -0.71
N LEU A 241 3.39 12.71 -0.53
CA LEU A 241 3.60 11.41 0.10
C LEU A 241 3.20 11.43 1.59
N ALA A 242 3.49 12.51 2.32
CA ALA A 242 3.09 12.70 3.71
C ALA A 242 1.56 12.67 3.87
N SER A 243 0.85 13.39 2.99
CA SER A 243 -0.61 13.45 2.98
C SER A 243 -1.23 12.09 2.62
N ALA A 244 -0.69 11.39 1.61
CA ALA A 244 -1.10 10.04 1.24
C ALA A 244 -0.83 9.02 2.38
N GLY A 245 0.36 9.09 3.01
CA GLY A 245 0.73 8.25 4.15
C GLY A 245 -0.16 8.46 5.37
N ARG A 246 -0.55 9.70 5.68
CA ARG A 246 -1.56 9.99 6.72
C ARG A 246 -2.89 9.32 6.40
N ARG A 247 -3.38 9.37 5.16
CA ARG A 247 -4.62 8.69 4.76
C ARG A 247 -4.50 7.18 4.85
N ALA A 248 -3.34 6.61 4.50
CA ALA A 248 -3.08 5.19 4.66
C ALA A 248 -3.16 4.78 6.14
N LEU A 249 -2.53 5.55 7.03
CA LEU A 249 -2.61 5.34 8.49
C LEU A 249 -4.05 5.43 9.00
N GLY A 250 -4.81 6.43 8.56
CA GLY A 250 -6.23 6.58 8.90
C GLY A 250 -7.13 5.45 8.39
N ARG A 251 -6.73 4.72 7.34
CA ARG A 251 -7.39 3.49 6.87
C ARG A 251 -6.82 2.21 7.48
N SER A 252 -5.86 2.34 8.40
CA SER A 252 -5.12 1.24 9.00
C SER A 252 -4.33 0.37 8.00
N ASP A 253 -3.93 0.92 6.85
CA ASP A 253 -3.01 0.28 5.92
C ASP A 253 -1.57 0.56 6.35
N MET A 254 -1.05 -0.28 7.26
CA MET A 254 0.22 -0.02 7.93
C MET A 254 1.42 -0.15 6.98
N ALA A 255 1.34 -1.04 5.98
CA ALA A 255 2.41 -1.23 5.00
C ALA A 255 2.51 -0.02 4.05
N ALA A 256 1.37 0.50 3.56
CA ALA A 256 1.38 1.71 2.75
C ALA A 256 1.81 2.93 3.58
N ALA A 257 1.32 3.05 4.83
CA ALA A 257 1.70 4.14 5.73
C ALA A 257 3.21 4.15 6.00
N GLU A 258 3.81 3.01 6.33
CA GLU A 258 5.25 2.88 6.56
C GLU A 258 6.07 3.32 5.34
N SER A 259 5.73 2.80 4.15
CA SER A 259 6.45 3.10 2.92
C SER A 259 6.35 4.58 2.53
N LEU A 260 5.14 5.15 2.56
CA LEU A 260 4.87 6.53 2.15
C LEU A 260 5.47 7.54 3.13
N LEU A 261 5.32 7.32 4.45
CA LEU A 261 5.84 8.22 5.46
C LEU A 261 7.36 8.17 5.56
N THR A 262 7.99 7.00 5.33
CA THR A 262 9.46 6.89 5.23
C THR A 262 9.97 7.74 4.08
N ARG A 263 9.41 7.56 2.87
CA ARG A 263 9.82 8.34 1.69
C ARG A 263 9.55 9.84 1.86
N ALA A 264 8.45 10.22 2.49
CA ALA A 264 8.19 11.61 2.82
C ALA A 264 9.26 12.19 3.76
N ALA A 265 9.67 11.45 4.80
CA ALA A 265 10.69 11.88 5.75
C ALA A 265 12.10 11.96 5.16
N GLU A 266 12.40 11.19 4.12
CA GLU A 266 13.66 11.29 3.35
C GLU A 266 13.72 12.53 2.45
N LEU A 267 12.58 13.08 2.05
CA LEU A 267 12.49 14.19 1.09
C LEU A 267 12.28 15.55 1.76
N LEU A 268 11.62 15.57 2.92
CA LEU A 268 11.37 16.80 3.66
C LEU A 268 12.60 17.20 4.48
N PRO A 269 12.88 18.50 4.67
CA PRO A 269 13.93 18.98 5.56
C PRO A 269 13.74 18.49 7.01
N ASP A 270 14.84 18.22 7.71
CA ASP A 270 14.83 17.69 9.08
C ASP A 270 13.98 18.52 10.05
N ASP A 271 14.02 19.85 9.92
CA ASP A 271 13.33 20.80 10.80
C ASP A 271 11.94 21.22 10.24
N ASP A 272 11.47 20.58 9.16
CA ASP A 272 10.13 20.83 8.62
C ASP A 272 9.07 20.25 9.59
N PRO A 273 8.12 21.06 10.08
CA PRO A 273 7.09 20.60 11.02
C PRO A 273 6.25 19.43 10.50
N GLU A 274 6.01 19.36 9.18
CA GLU A 274 5.25 18.28 8.57
C GLU A 274 6.02 16.97 8.63
N ARG A 275 7.34 17.00 8.41
CA ARG A 275 8.23 15.84 8.61
C ARG A 275 8.15 15.33 10.03
N ILE A 276 8.34 16.23 11.01
CA ILE A 276 8.40 15.87 12.44
C ILE A 276 7.06 15.23 12.87
N GLU A 277 5.94 15.81 12.46
CA GLU A 277 4.61 15.23 12.67
C GLU A 277 4.46 13.84 12.01
N ARG A 278 4.96 13.68 10.79
CA ARG A 278 4.88 12.39 10.05
C ARG A 278 5.74 11.29 10.68
N LEU A 279 6.85 11.62 11.33
CA LEU A 279 7.66 10.63 12.06
C LEU A 279 6.85 9.96 13.18
N LEU A 280 5.93 10.69 13.85
CA LEU A 280 5.03 10.08 14.82
C LEU A 280 4.09 9.04 14.17
N GLY A 281 3.50 9.40 13.03
CA GLY A 281 2.66 8.47 12.27
C GLY A 281 3.43 7.23 11.77
N LEU A 282 4.68 7.42 11.34
CA LEU A 282 5.56 6.33 10.92
C LEU A 282 5.88 5.41 12.10
N SER A 283 6.16 5.96 13.28
CA SER A 283 6.37 5.17 14.49
C SER A 283 5.15 4.32 14.85
N VAL A 284 3.93 4.86 14.72
CA VAL A 284 2.69 4.09 14.92
C VAL A 284 2.58 2.94 13.92
N ALA A 285 2.81 3.17 12.64
CA ALA A 285 2.77 2.12 11.62
C ALA A 285 3.81 1.01 11.89
N LEU A 286 5.05 1.39 12.19
CA LEU A 286 6.13 0.46 12.53
C LEU A 286 5.81 -0.39 13.77
N ARG A 287 5.22 0.22 14.80
CA ARG A 287 4.77 -0.50 16.00
C ARG A 287 3.73 -1.57 15.64
N GLU A 288 2.75 -1.27 14.81
CA GLU A 288 1.71 -2.23 14.39
C GLU A 288 2.27 -3.36 13.49
N LEU A 289 3.31 -3.08 12.71
CA LEU A 289 4.04 -4.06 11.92
C LEU A 289 4.98 -4.95 12.77
N GLY A 290 5.23 -4.57 14.03
CA GLY A 290 6.11 -5.27 14.97
C GLY A 290 7.58 -4.83 14.91
N GLU A 291 7.90 -3.76 14.18
CA GLU A 291 9.27 -3.20 14.08
C GLU A 291 9.58 -2.28 15.26
N PHE A 292 9.51 -2.79 16.49
CA PHE A 292 9.57 -1.99 17.72
C PHE A 292 10.85 -1.15 17.87
N ASP A 293 12.02 -1.72 17.54
CA ASP A 293 13.29 -1.00 17.63
C ASP A 293 13.35 0.20 16.67
N ARG A 294 12.82 0.03 15.45
CA ARG A 294 12.76 1.10 14.46
C ARG A 294 11.72 2.14 14.86
N ALA A 295 10.55 1.70 15.34
CA ALA A 295 9.51 2.58 15.86
C ALA A 295 10.03 3.46 17.01
N ALA A 296 10.84 2.90 17.93
CA ALA A 296 11.42 3.62 19.05
C ALA A 296 12.43 4.68 18.60
N ARG A 297 13.34 4.33 17.67
CA ARG A 297 14.31 5.27 17.11
C ARG A 297 13.64 6.45 16.39
N ILE A 298 12.67 6.15 15.53
CA ILE A 298 11.92 7.17 14.78
C ILE A 298 11.12 8.08 15.73
N ASN A 299 10.51 7.52 16.77
CA ASN A 299 9.79 8.32 17.77
C ASN A 299 10.73 9.23 18.57
N ALA A 300 11.91 8.72 18.95
CA ALA A 300 12.91 9.51 19.67
C ALA A 300 13.40 10.68 18.82
N GLU A 301 13.69 10.45 17.54
CA GLU A 301 14.04 11.52 16.59
C GLU A 301 12.92 12.57 16.50
N ALA A 302 11.66 12.13 16.38
CA ALA A 302 10.51 13.05 16.32
C ALA A 302 10.42 13.94 17.56
N ILE A 303 10.62 13.37 18.76
CA ILE A 303 10.61 14.14 20.03
C ILE A 303 11.76 15.15 20.04
N GLU A 304 12.99 14.71 19.75
CA GLU A 304 14.17 15.57 19.77
C GLU A 304 13.99 16.77 18.82
N ARG A 305 13.52 16.52 17.60
CA ARG A 305 13.27 17.58 16.61
C ARG A 305 12.11 18.48 17.00
N ALA A 306 11.03 17.92 17.54
CA ALA A 306 9.91 18.73 18.04
C ALA A 306 10.33 19.66 19.18
N GLU A 307 11.16 19.18 20.10
CA GLU A 307 11.71 20.00 21.19
C GLU A 307 12.65 21.10 20.66
N ALA A 308 13.54 20.76 19.73
CA ALA A 308 14.47 21.71 19.10
C ALA A 308 13.75 22.82 18.30
N THR A 309 12.59 22.50 17.72
CA THR A 309 11.80 23.44 16.90
C THR A 309 10.64 24.10 17.66
N GLY A 310 10.45 23.79 18.95
CA GLY A 310 9.40 24.38 19.78
C GLY A 310 7.98 23.84 19.52
N LEU A 311 7.86 22.67 18.89
CA LEU A 311 6.59 21.99 18.62
C LEU A 311 6.12 21.21 19.86
N GLU A 312 5.75 21.92 20.93
CA GLU A 312 5.39 21.35 22.24
C GLU A 312 4.32 20.24 22.16
N GLY A 313 3.28 20.43 21.35
CA GLY A 313 2.21 19.44 21.17
C GLY A 313 2.70 18.15 20.51
N VAL A 314 3.58 18.27 19.50
CA VAL A 314 4.16 17.12 18.80
C VAL A 314 5.08 16.34 19.76
N ALA A 315 5.92 17.05 20.52
CA ALA A 315 6.77 16.44 21.54
C ALA A 315 5.94 15.70 22.60
N GLY A 316 4.84 16.31 23.07
CA GLY A 316 3.90 15.67 24.01
C GLY A 316 3.29 14.37 23.48
N ARG A 317 2.77 14.39 22.24
CA ARG A 317 2.22 13.20 21.57
C ARG A 317 3.28 12.12 21.34
N GLY A 318 4.51 12.53 21.00
CA GLY A 318 5.66 11.64 20.88
C GLY A 318 6.04 10.96 22.19
N ARG A 319 6.03 11.67 23.31
CA ARG A 319 6.28 11.06 24.65
C ARG A 319 5.22 10.02 25.00
N LEU A 320 3.95 10.30 24.70
CA LEU A 320 2.86 9.34 24.89
C LEU A 320 3.03 8.09 24.01
N ASN A 321 3.31 8.27 22.72
CA ASN A 321 3.54 7.16 21.80
C ASN A 321 4.75 6.31 22.24
N GLY A 322 5.85 6.95 22.65
CA GLY A 322 7.04 6.26 23.16
C GLY A 322 6.78 5.48 24.45
N ALA A 323 6.03 6.05 25.39
CA ALA A 323 5.63 5.35 26.62
C ALA A 323 4.71 4.15 26.33
N PHE A 324 3.78 4.30 25.40
CA PHE A 324 2.93 3.19 24.97
C PHE A 324 3.71 2.08 24.26
N LEU A 325 4.66 2.45 23.38
CA LEU A 325 5.54 1.48 22.73
C LEU A 325 6.34 0.66 23.75
N ARG A 326 6.82 1.29 24.84
CA ARG A 326 7.54 0.57 25.91
C ARG A 326 6.70 -0.52 26.57
N LEU A 327 5.36 -0.40 26.63
CA LEU A 327 4.52 -1.45 27.22
C LEU A 327 4.61 -2.80 26.50
N TYR A 328 5.01 -2.81 25.22
CA TYR A 328 5.25 -4.04 24.47
C TYR A 328 6.56 -4.74 24.87
N THR A 329 7.47 -4.02 25.51
CA THR A 329 8.81 -4.50 25.90
C THR A 329 9.01 -4.52 27.43
N ASP A 330 8.20 -3.77 28.19
CA ASP A 330 8.26 -3.63 29.65
C ASP A 330 6.84 -3.47 30.24
N PRO A 331 6.30 -4.51 30.90
CA PRO A 331 4.98 -4.48 31.51
C PRO A 331 4.81 -3.48 32.67
N ALA A 332 5.90 -2.99 33.28
CA ALA A 332 5.84 -2.08 34.42
C ALA A 332 5.50 -0.62 34.04
N GLY A 333 5.51 -0.27 32.75
CA GLY A 333 5.38 1.11 32.28
C GLY A 333 3.98 1.74 32.36
N THR A 334 2.96 1.04 32.86
CA THR A 334 1.56 1.55 32.83
C THR A 334 1.38 2.80 33.70
N ASP A 335 2.02 2.85 34.87
CA ASP A 335 1.96 4.02 35.75
C ASP A 335 2.70 5.22 35.15
N GLU A 336 3.82 4.96 34.48
CA GLU A 336 4.60 5.99 33.76
C GLU A 336 3.78 6.61 32.62
N LEU A 337 3.10 5.78 31.82
CA LEU A 337 2.24 6.25 30.72
C LEU A 337 1.14 7.20 31.22
N VAL A 338 0.50 6.88 32.35
CA VAL A 338 -0.54 7.73 32.95
C VAL A 338 0.05 9.04 33.46
N ALA A 339 1.21 9.01 34.12
CA ALA A 339 1.89 10.22 34.57
C ALA A 339 2.18 11.16 33.39
N ILE A 340 2.75 10.62 32.31
CA ILE A 340 3.03 11.39 31.08
C ILE A 340 1.74 11.96 30.47
N ALA A 341 0.65 11.18 30.44
CA ALA A 341 -0.65 11.65 29.95
C ALA A 341 -1.21 12.81 30.78
N LEU A 342 -1.17 12.69 32.11
CA LEU A 342 -1.64 13.74 33.02
C LEU A 342 -0.80 15.01 32.92
N GLU A 343 0.52 14.88 32.76
CA GLU A 343 1.42 16.02 32.54
C GLU A 343 1.21 16.71 31.19
N ALA A 344 0.84 15.96 30.15
CA ALA A 344 0.62 16.48 28.81
C ALA A 344 -0.74 17.17 28.62
N LEU A 345 -1.77 16.78 29.38
CA LEU A 345 -3.14 17.33 29.25
C LEU A 345 -3.17 18.88 29.30
N PRO A 346 -2.59 19.58 30.31
CA PRO A 346 -2.60 21.04 30.34
C PRO A 346 -1.87 21.70 29.16
N VAL A 347 -0.89 21.01 28.58
CA VAL A 347 -0.17 21.48 27.39
C VAL A 347 -1.10 21.41 26.19
N PHE A 348 -1.77 20.27 25.97
CA PHE A 348 -2.71 20.12 24.85
C PHE A 348 -3.93 21.04 24.99
N GLU A 349 -4.45 21.24 26.20
CA GLU A 349 -5.53 22.20 26.45
C GLU A 349 -5.12 23.63 26.08
N ARG A 350 -3.92 24.06 26.48
CA ARG A 350 -3.38 25.39 26.14
C ARG A 350 -3.19 25.57 24.63
N LEU A 351 -2.76 24.51 23.95
CA LEU A 351 -2.48 24.53 22.51
C LEU A 351 -3.73 24.31 21.64
N GLY A 352 -4.86 23.88 22.23
CA GLY A 352 -6.03 23.44 21.47
C GLY A 352 -5.75 22.18 20.64
N ASP A 353 -4.82 21.32 21.09
CA ASP A 353 -4.45 20.08 20.40
C ASP A 353 -5.47 18.97 20.70
N ASP A 354 -6.58 18.97 19.96
CA ASP A 354 -7.64 17.96 20.11
C ASP A 354 -7.13 16.52 19.86
N THR A 355 -6.13 16.32 18.99
CA THR A 355 -5.51 15.00 18.80
C THR A 355 -4.75 14.57 20.06
N GLY A 356 -3.95 15.45 20.64
CA GLY A 356 -3.22 15.19 21.89
C GLY A 356 -4.16 14.93 23.07
N LEU A 357 -5.26 15.68 23.17
CA LEU A 357 -6.29 15.48 24.20
C LEU A 357 -6.97 14.12 24.06
N ALA A 358 -7.39 13.75 22.83
CA ALA A 358 -7.98 12.44 22.56
C ALA A 358 -7.02 11.30 22.93
N GLN A 359 -5.76 11.42 22.50
CA GLN A 359 -4.71 10.44 22.77
C GLN A 359 -4.41 10.29 24.28
N ALA A 360 -4.24 11.38 25.01
CA ALA A 360 -3.96 11.35 26.44
C ALA A 360 -5.12 10.73 27.23
N LEU A 361 -6.36 11.14 26.93
CA LEU A 361 -7.55 10.58 27.58
C LEU A 361 -7.72 9.08 27.27
N TRP A 362 -7.42 8.66 26.05
CA TRP A 362 -7.43 7.24 25.67
C TRP A 362 -6.43 6.42 26.48
N PHE A 363 -5.19 6.91 26.68
CA PHE A 363 -4.20 6.19 27.49
C PHE A 363 -4.56 6.11 28.98
N ILE A 364 -5.16 7.16 29.54
CA ILE A 364 -5.68 7.11 30.92
C ILE A 364 -6.83 6.09 30.99
N ALA A 365 -7.74 6.09 30.02
CA ALA A 365 -8.82 5.11 29.94
C ALA A 365 -8.28 3.68 29.83
N LEU A 366 -7.25 3.44 29.02
CA LEU A 366 -6.57 2.13 28.90
C LEU A 366 -6.05 1.66 30.26
N SER A 367 -5.44 2.56 31.02
CA SER A 367 -4.95 2.24 32.35
C SER A 367 -6.07 1.92 33.35
N ASP A 368 -7.18 2.66 33.32
CA ASP A 368 -8.35 2.37 34.15
C ASP A 368 -9.02 1.05 33.75
N TRP A 369 -9.09 0.75 32.46
CA TRP A 369 -9.58 -0.53 31.96
C TRP A 369 -8.70 -1.70 32.45
N ASN A 370 -7.37 -1.57 32.36
CA ASN A 370 -6.42 -2.57 32.89
C ASN A 370 -6.56 -2.78 34.40
N ARG A 371 -7.00 -1.76 35.15
CA ARG A 371 -7.31 -1.85 36.60
C ARG A 371 -8.75 -2.25 36.90
N CYS A 372 -9.48 -2.75 35.90
CA CYS A 372 -10.88 -3.17 35.99
C CYS A 372 -11.85 -2.04 36.40
N ARG A 373 -11.48 -0.77 36.21
CA ARG A 373 -12.32 0.42 36.47
C ARG A 373 -13.09 0.82 35.21
N VAL A 374 -13.79 -0.14 34.61
CA VAL A 374 -14.39 -0.01 33.26
C VAL A 374 -15.32 1.20 33.14
N GLY A 375 -16.14 1.51 34.15
CA GLY A 375 -17.01 2.68 34.12
C GLY A 375 -16.27 4.03 34.13
N GLN A 376 -15.09 4.11 34.75
CA GLN A 376 -14.24 5.31 34.69
C GLN A 376 -13.59 5.44 33.31
N ALA A 377 -13.13 4.33 32.75
CA ALA A 377 -12.61 4.27 31.39
C ALA A 377 -13.65 4.73 30.35
N GLU A 378 -14.91 4.29 30.45
CA GLU A 378 -15.98 4.72 29.53
C GLU A 378 -16.21 6.24 29.55
N ALA A 379 -16.26 6.86 30.74
CA ALA A 379 -16.42 8.31 30.85
C ALA A 379 -15.25 9.09 30.24
N LEU A 380 -14.03 8.56 30.34
CA LEU A 380 -12.85 9.12 29.68
C LEU A 380 -12.91 8.95 28.17
N LEU A 381 -13.36 7.79 27.68
CA LEU A 381 -13.51 7.52 26.25
C LEU A 381 -14.57 8.39 25.58
N ASP A 382 -15.66 8.73 26.26
CA ASP A 382 -16.67 9.66 25.73
C ASP A 382 -16.08 11.07 25.55
N ARG A 383 -15.27 11.54 26.51
CA ARG A 383 -14.53 12.80 26.38
C ARG A 383 -13.49 12.72 25.27
N ALA A 384 -12.72 11.63 25.20
CA ALA A 384 -11.72 11.41 24.17
C ALA A 384 -12.35 11.44 22.77
N LEU A 385 -13.52 10.82 22.60
CA LEU A 385 -14.25 10.79 21.34
C LEU A 385 -14.64 12.21 20.91
N ALA A 386 -15.16 13.03 21.83
CA ALA A 386 -15.51 14.41 21.51
C ALA A 386 -14.30 15.23 21.00
N HIS A 387 -13.10 14.98 21.53
CA HIS A 387 -11.86 15.58 21.03
C HIS A 387 -11.48 15.00 19.66
N ALA A 388 -11.52 13.68 19.48
CA ALA A 388 -11.21 13.02 18.21
C ALA A 388 -12.15 13.41 17.07
N GLU A 389 -13.41 13.76 17.37
CA GLU A 389 -14.37 14.26 16.36
C GLU A 389 -14.09 15.70 15.90
N ARG A 390 -13.34 16.46 16.70
CA ARG A 390 -12.87 17.80 16.32
C ARG A 390 -11.49 17.78 15.67
N SER A 391 -10.78 16.65 15.73
CA SER A 391 -9.51 16.48 15.05
C SER A 391 -9.70 15.90 13.64
N ASP A 392 -8.72 16.11 12.77
CA ASP A 392 -8.65 15.48 11.44
C ASP A 392 -8.06 14.06 11.50
N ASP A 393 -7.80 13.54 12.71
CA ASP A 393 -7.12 12.27 12.93
C ASP A 393 -8.11 11.12 13.17
N ARG A 394 -8.50 10.48 12.07
CA ARG A 394 -9.39 9.31 12.09
C ARG A 394 -8.82 8.13 12.88
N HIS A 395 -7.50 7.99 12.97
CA HIS A 395 -6.89 6.85 13.67
C HIS A 395 -7.31 6.82 15.15
N TRP A 396 -7.29 7.98 15.82
CA TRP A 396 -7.67 8.05 17.24
C TRP A 396 -9.16 7.85 17.45
N ARG A 397 -10.02 8.39 16.58
CA ARG A 397 -11.47 8.08 16.60
C ARG A 397 -11.69 6.57 16.57
N ASP A 398 -11.04 5.88 15.64
CA ASP A 398 -11.15 4.44 15.44
C ASP A 398 -10.67 3.65 16.68
N GLN A 399 -9.53 4.02 17.26
CA GLN A 399 -8.98 3.39 18.47
C GLN A 399 -9.88 3.61 19.70
N ILE A 400 -10.50 4.79 19.83
CA ILE A 400 -11.44 5.10 20.91
C ILE A 400 -12.72 4.27 20.77
N VAL A 401 -13.29 4.19 19.56
CA VAL A 401 -14.49 3.39 19.30
C VAL A 401 -14.24 1.90 19.55
N ALA A 402 -13.11 1.37 19.10
CA ALA A 402 -12.73 -0.01 19.38
C ALA A 402 -12.67 -0.27 20.89
N MET A 403 -12.04 0.63 21.66
CA MET A 403 -11.92 0.46 23.11
C MET A 403 -13.27 0.57 23.85
N ARG A 404 -14.22 1.37 23.33
CA ARG A 404 -15.60 1.38 23.83
C ARG A 404 -16.27 0.02 23.61
N GLY A 405 -16.07 -0.60 22.45
CA GLY A 405 -16.51 -1.98 22.20
C GLY A 405 -15.88 -3.01 23.15
N LEU A 406 -14.58 -2.91 23.42
CA LEU A 406 -13.90 -3.79 24.38
C LEU A 406 -14.49 -3.69 25.80
N SER A 407 -14.91 -2.48 26.19
CA SER A 407 -15.51 -2.22 27.50
C SER A 407 -16.86 -2.93 27.69
N THR A 408 -17.61 -3.18 26.61
CA THR A 408 -18.92 -3.86 26.70
C THR A 408 -18.82 -5.34 27.09
N VAL A 409 -17.68 -5.99 26.84
CA VAL A 409 -17.45 -7.43 27.08
C VAL A 409 -16.54 -7.73 28.27
N SER A 410 -16.07 -6.68 28.95
CA SER A 410 -15.14 -6.77 30.09
C SER A 410 -15.64 -6.01 31.34
N GLY A 411 -16.82 -5.38 31.25
CA GLY A 411 -17.47 -4.65 32.34
C GLY A 411 -18.69 -5.37 32.93
N PRO A 412 -19.46 -4.70 33.82
CA PRO A 412 -20.65 -5.28 34.47
C PRO A 412 -21.89 -5.36 33.58
N THR A 413 -21.81 -4.85 32.34
CA THR A 413 -22.89 -4.84 31.36
C THR A 413 -23.32 -6.27 31.01
N PRO A 414 -24.62 -6.62 31.09
CA PRO A 414 -25.11 -7.94 30.66
C PRO A 414 -24.74 -8.24 29.21
N ALA A 415 -24.41 -9.50 28.90
CA ALA A 415 -23.88 -9.90 27.58
C ALA A 415 -24.81 -9.54 26.41
N GLU A 416 -26.14 -9.64 26.58
CA GLU A 416 -27.10 -9.24 25.55
C GLU A 416 -27.03 -7.73 25.24
N GLU A 417 -26.94 -6.90 26.28
CA GLU A 417 -26.81 -5.45 26.15
C GLU A 417 -25.43 -5.06 25.59
N GLY A 418 -24.36 -5.77 25.99
CA GLY A 418 -23.03 -5.57 25.46
C GLY A 418 -22.93 -5.88 23.96
N LEU A 419 -23.55 -6.98 23.53
CA LEU A 419 -23.64 -7.37 22.12
C LEU A 419 -24.41 -6.32 21.31
N ARG A 420 -25.58 -5.87 21.82
CA ARG A 420 -26.38 -4.81 21.18
C ARG A 420 -25.58 -3.54 20.97
N ARG A 421 -24.83 -3.09 21.99
CA ARG A 421 -23.97 -1.89 21.89
C ARG A 421 -22.83 -2.08 20.88
N CYS A 422 -22.20 -3.26 20.84
CA CYS A 422 -21.19 -3.53 19.82
C CYS A 422 -21.77 -3.51 18.41
N ASP A 423 -22.98 -4.03 18.21
CA ASP A 423 -23.66 -4.00 16.91
C ASP A 423 -24.02 -2.56 16.48
N GLU A 424 -24.39 -1.69 17.43
CA GLU A 424 -24.58 -0.25 17.18
C GLU A 424 -23.28 0.43 16.73
N LEU A 425 -22.18 0.20 17.46
CA LEU A 425 -20.86 0.72 17.08
C LEU A 425 -20.41 0.18 15.71
N LEU A 426 -20.67 -1.09 15.40
CA LEU A 426 -20.39 -1.67 14.09
C LEU A 426 -21.18 -1.00 12.96
N ALA A 427 -22.44 -0.65 13.21
CA ALA A 427 -23.28 0.04 12.23
C ALA A 427 -22.75 1.46 11.92
N ASP A 428 -22.24 2.17 12.93
CA ASP A 428 -21.68 3.51 12.79
C ASP A 428 -20.31 3.53 12.10
N MET A 429 -19.56 2.42 12.19
CA MET A 429 -18.19 2.30 11.67
C MET A 429 -18.09 1.63 10.31
N ARG A 430 -19.19 1.58 9.55
CA ARG A 430 -19.21 0.97 8.21
C ARG A 430 -18.12 1.55 7.29
N GLY A 431 -17.25 0.67 6.79
CA GLY A 431 -16.12 1.01 5.93
C GLY A 431 -14.79 1.20 6.67
N ALA A 432 -14.79 1.26 8.01
CA ALA A 432 -13.59 1.27 8.84
C ALA A 432 -13.18 -0.18 9.19
N ARG A 433 -12.66 -0.91 8.20
CA ARG A 433 -12.37 -2.37 8.29
C ARG A 433 -11.62 -2.78 9.57
N SER A 434 -10.66 -1.98 10.03
CA SER A 434 -9.91 -2.31 11.25
C SER A 434 -10.77 -2.27 12.51
N VAL A 435 -11.66 -1.30 12.63
CA VAL A 435 -12.55 -1.16 13.79
C VAL A 435 -13.64 -2.23 13.72
N GLU A 436 -14.18 -2.46 12.53
CA GLU A 436 -15.13 -3.56 12.28
C GLU A 436 -14.55 -4.91 12.74
N ALA A 437 -13.28 -5.17 12.42
CA ALA A 437 -12.60 -6.39 12.84
C ALA A 437 -12.49 -6.50 14.37
N LEU A 438 -12.05 -5.44 15.05
CA LEU A 438 -11.92 -5.41 16.51
C LEU A 438 -13.26 -5.60 17.21
N LEU A 439 -14.28 -4.84 16.79
CA LEU A 439 -15.63 -4.96 17.33
C LEU A 439 -16.21 -6.37 17.07
N THR A 440 -15.95 -6.96 15.91
CA THR A 440 -16.35 -8.35 15.60
C THR A 440 -15.67 -9.34 16.56
N SER A 441 -14.36 -9.20 16.81
CA SER A 441 -13.62 -10.03 17.77
C SER A 441 -14.14 -9.85 19.20
N TYR A 442 -14.51 -8.64 19.62
CA TYR A 442 -15.08 -8.42 20.95
C TYR A 442 -16.47 -9.03 21.07
N SER A 443 -17.34 -8.82 20.08
CA SER A 443 -18.68 -9.41 20.04
C SER A 443 -18.67 -10.94 20.07
N ALA A 444 -17.60 -11.59 19.59
CA ALA A 444 -17.43 -13.04 19.71
C ALA A 444 -17.50 -13.51 21.18
N VAL A 445 -16.88 -12.77 22.10
CA VAL A 445 -16.92 -13.10 23.54
C VAL A 445 -18.33 -12.96 24.10
N ALA A 446 -19.07 -11.92 23.70
CA ALA A 446 -20.46 -11.74 24.13
C ALA A 446 -21.37 -12.86 23.63
N GLU A 447 -21.21 -13.31 22.38
CA GLU A 447 -21.94 -14.48 21.84
C GLU A 447 -21.62 -15.75 22.62
N ALA A 448 -20.35 -15.97 22.98
CA ALA A 448 -19.93 -17.11 23.80
C ALA A 448 -20.54 -17.08 25.21
N MET A 449 -20.62 -15.90 25.85
CA MET A 449 -21.31 -15.74 27.14
C MET A 449 -22.81 -16.08 27.07
N LEU A 450 -23.42 -15.97 25.89
CA LEU A 450 -24.81 -16.35 25.62
C LEU A 450 -24.96 -17.82 25.18
N GLY A 451 -23.87 -18.61 25.19
CA GLY A 451 -23.86 -20.02 24.79
C GLY A 451 -23.86 -20.25 23.27
N ARG A 452 -23.60 -19.23 22.45
CA ARG A 452 -23.63 -19.30 20.99
C ARG A 452 -22.24 -19.52 20.41
N PHE A 453 -21.63 -20.65 20.77
CA PHE A 453 -20.20 -20.91 20.51
C PHE A 453 -19.82 -20.96 19.03
N ASP A 454 -20.66 -21.51 18.15
CA ASP A 454 -20.34 -21.57 16.71
C ASP A 454 -20.28 -20.17 16.08
N ALA A 455 -21.25 -19.30 16.41
CA ALA A 455 -21.27 -17.91 15.97
C ALA A 455 -20.08 -17.12 16.56
N ALA A 456 -19.72 -17.39 17.81
CA ALA A 456 -18.55 -16.79 18.46
C ALA A 456 -17.25 -17.15 17.73
N ARG A 457 -17.03 -18.44 17.41
CA ARG A 457 -15.85 -18.90 16.67
C ARG A 457 -15.77 -18.28 15.28
N GLU A 458 -16.88 -18.22 14.55
CA GLU A 458 -16.91 -17.59 13.23
C GLU A 458 -16.52 -16.11 13.30
N LYS A 459 -17.05 -15.37 14.29
CA LYS A 459 -16.69 -13.97 14.52
C LYS A 459 -15.21 -13.79 14.88
N ALA A 460 -14.67 -14.63 15.78
CA ALA A 460 -13.27 -14.57 16.19
C ALA A 460 -12.31 -14.77 15.01
N VAL A 461 -12.55 -15.80 14.18
CA VAL A 461 -11.75 -16.07 12.97
C VAL A 461 -11.85 -14.91 11.98
N ARG A 462 -13.05 -14.41 11.73
CA ARG A 462 -13.27 -13.30 10.78
C ARG A 462 -12.55 -12.02 11.21
N GLY A 463 -12.63 -11.66 12.49
CA GLY A 463 -11.97 -10.49 13.04
C GLY A 463 -10.44 -10.57 12.91
N GLY A 464 -9.86 -11.72 13.29
CA GLY A 464 -8.42 -11.97 13.14
C GLY A 464 -7.94 -11.85 11.69
N ALA A 465 -8.62 -12.51 10.76
CA ALA A 465 -8.25 -12.48 9.34
C ALA A 465 -8.26 -11.06 8.74
N ILE A 466 -9.22 -10.21 9.12
CA ILE A 466 -9.26 -8.82 8.63
C ILE A 466 -8.07 -8.01 9.17
N LEU A 467 -7.62 -8.24 10.41
CA LEU A 467 -6.48 -7.54 10.99
C LEU A 467 -5.15 -7.97 10.33
N GLU A 468 -5.01 -9.26 10.03
CA GLU A 468 -3.87 -9.80 9.27
C GLU A 468 -3.82 -9.22 7.85
N ASP A 469 -4.95 -9.17 7.15
CA ASP A 469 -5.12 -8.54 5.83
C ASP A 469 -4.64 -7.09 5.81
N LEU A 470 -4.91 -6.33 6.89
CA LEU A 470 -4.53 -4.93 7.03
C LEU A 470 -3.06 -4.75 7.47
N GLY A 471 -2.34 -5.84 7.71
CA GLY A 471 -0.96 -5.82 8.20
C GLY A 471 -0.84 -5.38 9.67
N ARG A 472 -1.93 -5.33 10.44
CA ARG A 472 -1.92 -4.99 11.87
C ARG A 472 -1.50 -6.19 12.72
N ARG A 473 -0.31 -6.72 12.46
CA ARG A 473 0.18 -8.00 13.02
C ARG A 473 0.12 -8.06 14.54
N VAL A 474 0.57 -7.00 15.21
CA VAL A 474 0.56 -6.94 16.68
C VAL A 474 -0.87 -7.00 17.23
N THR A 475 -1.79 -6.28 16.59
CA THR A 475 -3.20 -6.27 16.98
C THR A 475 -3.92 -7.58 16.62
N ALA A 476 -3.57 -8.21 15.49
CA ALA A 476 -4.08 -9.52 15.10
C ALA A 476 -3.73 -10.59 16.15
N VAL A 477 -2.48 -10.60 16.64
CA VAL A 477 -2.08 -11.48 17.75
C VAL A 477 -2.82 -11.12 19.04
N ALA A 478 -2.97 -9.82 19.34
CA ALA A 478 -3.68 -9.39 20.55
C ALA A 478 -5.14 -9.86 20.58
N VAL A 479 -5.81 -10.00 19.42
CA VAL A 479 -7.20 -10.49 19.40
C VAL A 479 -7.34 -11.99 19.61
N ASN A 480 -6.26 -12.78 19.50
CA ASN A 480 -6.27 -14.21 19.84
C ASN A 480 -6.65 -14.43 21.30
N TYR A 481 -6.34 -13.49 22.20
CA TYR A 481 -6.82 -13.51 23.57
C TYR A 481 -8.35 -13.65 23.67
N PHE A 482 -9.10 -12.97 22.80
CA PHE A 482 -10.57 -13.06 22.79
C PHE A 482 -11.06 -14.37 22.18
N ALA A 483 -10.36 -14.90 21.17
CA ALA A 483 -10.63 -16.22 20.62
C ALA A 483 -10.41 -17.32 21.69
N ALA A 484 -9.29 -17.26 22.42
CA ALA A 484 -9.03 -18.16 23.55
C ALA A 484 -10.10 -18.04 24.64
N ARG A 485 -10.57 -16.82 24.94
CA ARG A 485 -11.72 -16.62 25.88
C ARG A 485 -13.01 -17.28 25.40
N VAL A 486 -13.28 -17.33 24.09
CA VAL A 486 -14.44 -18.05 23.55
C VAL A 486 -14.34 -19.54 23.89
N GLU A 487 -13.18 -20.16 23.68
CA GLU A 487 -12.97 -21.58 23.99
C GLU A 487 -13.03 -21.87 25.49
N LEU A 488 -12.50 -20.98 26.34
CA LEU A 488 -12.65 -21.09 27.79
C LEU A 488 -14.13 -21.05 28.23
N LEU A 489 -14.94 -20.19 27.63
CA LEU A 489 -16.39 -20.13 27.90
C LEU A 489 -17.13 -21.37 27.38
N ALA A 490 -16.57 -22.07 26.39
CA ALA A 490 -17.08 -23.32 25.85
C ALA A 490 -16.61 -24.56 26.64
N ASP A 491 -15.86 -24.39 27.73
CA ASP A 491 -15.23 -25.47 28.52
C ASP A 491 -14.20 -26.30 27.71
N GLU A 492 -13.49 -25.64 26.78
CA GLU A 492 -12.47 -26.24 25.89
C GLU A 492 -11.06 -25.65 26.15
N PRO A 493 -10.46 -25.84 27.35
CA PRO A 493 -9.20 -25.19 27.71
C PRO A 493 -8.00 -25.62 26.85
N ALA A 494 -8.00 -26.84 26.30
CA ALA A 494 -6.95 -27.30 25.40
C ALA A 494 -6.93 -26.50 24.09
N ARG A 495 -8.10 -26.19 23.53
CA ARG A 495 -8.19 -25.32 22.34
C ARG A 495 -7.80 -23.88 22.66
N ALA A 496 -8.13 -23.40 23.85
CA ALA A 496 -7.71 -22.08 24.30
C ALA A 496 -6.18 -21.97 24.44
N GLU A 497 -5.48 -23.05 24.80
CA GLU A 497 -4.02 -23.10 24.91
C GLU A 497 -3.32 -23.21 23.54
N GLU A 498 -3.98 -23.80 22.53
CA GLU A 498 -3.47 -23.89 21.15
C GLU A 498 -3.49 -22.54 20.40
N ILE A 499 -4.39 -21.64 20.79
CA ILE A 499 -4.59 -20.29 20.22
C ILE A 499 -3.61 -19.29 20.83
#